data_AF-F3KRR9-F1
#
_entry.id   AF-F3KRR9-F1
#
_cell.length_a   1.000
_cell.length_b   1.000
_cell.length_c   1.000
_cell.angle_alpha   90.00
_cell.angle_beta   90.00
_cell.angle_gamma   90.00
#
_symmetry.space_group_name_H-M   'P 1'
#
loop_
_entity.id
_entity.type
_entity.pdbx_description
1 polymer ?
#
loop_
_entity_poly.entity_id
_entity_poly.type
_entity_poly.pdbx_seq_one_letter_code
_entity_poly.pdbx_strand_id
1 'polypeptide(L)'
;MPTQRFSIPTVPPLAASPLASTANEAARPGSAVASRSQDISVVNLAARQRMLSQRLILQILLAARGDRSRLDEARRTLQLFSESHQRLTSASKALPPAEAQRIDTTYQGPAGVGPVIDAFVHRVREAMDGIAQERASAPEAIDRLIGQTDRILAALDMATMAFDEITRARSEAMVKELVSIVGDIQGVAKEAKIVSFNAQVIAARAGQQGREFAVVANVLSNITDVIDRLTRKAAVLAEQRHTIAA
;
A
#
# COMPACT_ATOMS: atom_id res chain seq x y z
N MET A 1 24.05 76.07 20.31
CA MET A 1 23.19 75.32 19.38
C MET A 1 23.40 73.83 19.60
N PRO A 2 22.42 73.07 20.10
CA PRO A 2 22.59 71.65 20.36
C PRO A 2 22.24 70.81 19.11
N THR A 3 23.12 69.88 18.79
CA THR A 3 22.96 68.80 17.80
C THR A 3 21.86 67.83 18.23
N GLN A 4 20.79 67.71 17.44
CA GLN A 4 19.80 66.64 17.58
C GLN A 4 20.41 65.31 17.13
N ARG A 5 20.52 64.35 18.05
CA ARG A 5 20.81 62.94 17.74
C ARG A 5 19.54 62.29 17.22
N PHE A 6 19.58 61.72 16.02
CA PHE A 6 18.54 60.82 15.53
C PHE A 6 18.61 59.49 16.30
N SER A 7 17.55 59.16 17.04
CA SER A 7 17.37 57.86 17.69
C SER A 7 16.91 56.82 16.65
N ILE A 8 17.67 55.75 16.49
CA ILE A 8 17.28 54.58 15.68
C ILE A 8 16.32 53.73 16.54
N PRO A 9 15.15 53.30 16.03
CA PRO A 9 14.29 52.39 16.78
C PRO A 9 14.94 51.00 16.87
N THR A 10 15.10 50.52 18.10
CA THR A 10 15.60 49.19 18.43
C THR A 10 14.58 48.14 17.97
N VAL A 11 14.90 47.37 16.94
CA VAL A 11 14.09 46.21 16.53
C VAL A 11 14.32 45.09 17.55
N PRO A 12 13.27 44.49 18.14
CA PRO A 12 13.46 43.38 19.06
C PRO A 12 14.04 42.15 18.32
N PRO A 13 14.88 41.33 18.98
CA PRO A 13 15.39 40.12 18.36
C PRO A 13 14.22 39.18 18.06
N LEU A 14 14.17 38.67 16.83
CA LEU A 14 13.28 37.60 16.40
C LEU A 14 13.44 36.43 17.37
N ALA A 15 12.42 36.15 18.15
CA ALA A 15 12.35 34.94 18.97
C ALA A 15 12.46 33.73 18.03
N ALA A 16 13.56 33.00 18.12
CA ALA A 16 13.70 31.69 17.52
C ALA A 16 12.73 30.75 18.26
N SER A 17 11.52 30.60 17.73
CA SER A 17 10.63 29.51 18.14
C SER A 17 11.35 28.19 17.86
N PRO A 18 11.49 27.30 18.84
CA PRO A 18 12.03 25.97 18.57
C PRO A 18 10.99 25.25 17.70
N LEU A 19 11.37 24.96 16.45
CA LEU A 19 10.70 23.95 15.63
C LEU A 19 10.83 22.62 16.36
N ALA A 20 9.89 22.37 17.26
CA ALA A 20 9.73 21.09 17.93
C ALA A 20 9.44 20.03 16.87
N SER A 21 10.46 19.24 16.55
CA SER A 21 10.40 17.78 16.43
C SER A 21 9.07 17.18 15.96
N THR A 22 8.64 17.50 14.75
CA THR A 22 7.70 16.64 13.97
C THR A 22 8.35 16.06 12.71
N ALA A 23 9.64 16.33 12.49
CA ALA A 23 10.40 15.85 11.33
C ALA A 23 11.00 14.43 11.51
N ASN A 24 10.33 13.54 12.25
CA ASN A 24 10.76 12.13 12.34
C ASN A 24 9.61 11.15 12.14
N GLU A 25 8.78 11.41 11.14
CA GLU A 25 7.97 10.36 10.50
C GLU A 25 7.76 10.63 9.01
N ALA A 26 8.70 11.34 8.38
CA ALA A 26 8.77 11.35 6.92
C ALA A 26 9.05 9.90 6.48
N ALA A 27 8.01 9.26 5.96
CA ALA A 27 8.01 7.91 5.44
C ALA A 27 9.30 7.63 4.67
N ARG A 28 10.13 6.74 5.23
CA ARG A 28 11.34 6.28 4.55
C ARG A 28 10.91 5.73 3.18
N PRO A 29 11.57 6.11 2.07
CA PRO A 29 11.18 5.64 0.73
C PRO A 29 11.15 4.10 0.58
N GLY A 30 11.80 3.36 1.51
CA GLY A 30 11.70 1.91 1.60
C GLY A 30 10.37 1.36 2.13
N SER A 31 9.59 2.10 2.94
CA SER A 31 8.32 1.61 3.48
C SER A 31 7.21 1.60 2.43
N ALA A 32 7.14 2.61 1.57
CA ALA A 32 6.13 2.74 0.53
C ALA A 32 6.30 1.70 -0.61
N VAL A 33 7.53 1.29 -0.90
CA VAL A 33 7.80 0.22 -1.89
C VAL A 33 7.53 -1.16 -1.30
N ALA A 34 7.83 -1.36 -0.01
CA ALA A 34 7.53 -2.59 0.70
C ALA A 34 6.02 -2.81 0.88
N SER A 35 5.27 -1.78 1.28
CA SER A 35 3.80 -1.85 1.41
C SER A 35 3.13 -2.18 0.08
N ARG A 36 3.54 -1.54 -1.02
CA ARG A 36 2.98 -1.79 -2.36
C ARG A 36 3.24 -3.21 -2.88
N SER A 37 4.42 -3.77 -2.58
CA SER A 37 4.74 -5.16 -2.94
C SER A 37 3.91 -6.16 -2.13
N GLN A 38 3.60 -5.82 -0.88
CA GLN A 38 2.73 -6.60 -0.01
C GLN A 38 1.27 -6.51 -0.48
N ASP A 39 0.76 -5.34 -0.86
CA ASP A 39 -0.62 -5.16 -1.32
C ASP A 39 -0.90 -5.96 -2.62
N ILE A 40 0.00 -5.89 -3.62
CA ILE A 40 -0.11 -6.69 -4.87
C ILE A 40 0.01 -8.20 -4.56
N SER A 41 0.83 -8.58 -3.59
CA SER A 41 0.97 -9.97 -3.18
C SER A 41 -0.33 -10.50 -2.56
N VAL A 42 -0.96 -9.71 -1.69
CA VAL A 42 -2.17 -10.07 -0.94
C VAL A 42 -3.37 -10.33 -1.87
N VAL A 43 -3.59 -9.47 -2.86
CA VAL A 43 -4.63 -9.66 -3.90
C VAL A 43 -4.39 -10.94 -4.70
N ASN A 44 -3.15 -11.18 -5.12
CA ASN A 44 -2.78 -12.40 -5.83
C ASN A 44 -2.97 -13.67 -4.99
N LEU A 45 -2.83 -13.58 -3.65
CA LEU A 45 -3.10 -14.69 -2.75
C LEU A 45 -4.59 -15.03 -2.69
N ALA A 46 -5.48 -14.04 -2.60
CA ALA A 46 -6.93 -14.27 -2.54
C ALA A 46 -7.46 -14.91 -3.85
N ALA A 47 -7.05 -14.39 -5.01
CA ALA A 47 -7.39 -14.98 -6.31
C ALA A 47 -6.85 -16.42 -6.45
N ARG A 48 -5.63 -16.68 -5.97
CA ARG A 48 -5.05 -18.02 -5.94
C ARG A 48 -5.88 -18.98 -5.08
N GLN A 49 -6.44 -18.53 -3.96
CA GLN A 49 -7.28 -19.40 -3.11
C GLN A 49 -8.54 -19.89 -3.81
N ARG A 50 -9.18 -19.05 -4.63
CA ARG A 50 -10.34 -19.44 -5.46
C ARG A 50 -9.99 -20.55 -6.44
N MET A 51 -8.86 -20.40 -7.13
CA MET A 51 -8.38 -21.44 -8.04
C MET A 51 -8.05 -22.74 -7.29
N LEU A 52 -7.40 -22.64 -6.12
CA LEU A 52 -7.04 -23.81 -5.30
C LEU A 52 -8.28 -24.53 -4.74
N SER A 53 -9.33 -23.81 -4.32
CA SER A 53 -10.56 -24.42 -3.80
C SER A 53 -11.32 -25.20 -4.89
N GLN A 54 -11.42 -24.65 -6.09
CA GLN A 54 -12.00 -25.35 -7.24
C GLN A 54 -11.18 -26.56 -7.65
N ARG A 55 -9.84 -26.41 -7.68
CA ARG A 55 -8.92 -27.52 -7.98
C ARG A 55 -9.04 -28.65 -6.95
N LEU A 56 -9.18 -28.32 -5.66
CA LEU A 56 -9.39 -29.28 -4.58
C LEU A 56 -10.66 -30.11 -4.80
N ILE A 57 -11.78 -29.44 -5.09
CA ILE A 57 -13.06 -30.10 -5.34
C ILE A 57 -12.92 -31.06 -6.52
N LEU A 58 -12.33 -30.60 -7.63
CA LEU A 58 -12.10 -31.44 -8.81
C LEU A 58 -11.24 -32.67 -8.51
N GLN A 59 -10.14 -32.49 -7.77
CA GLN A 59 -9.25 -33.60 -7.40
C GLN A 59 -9.94 -34.62 -6.50
N ILE A 60 -10.79 -34.17 -5.56
CA ILE A 60 -11.60 -35.05 -4.71
C ILE A 60 -12.62 -35.83 -5.55
N LEU A 61 -13.31 -35.18 -6.49
CA LEU A 61 -14.26 -35.83 -7.39
C LEU A 61 -13.60 -36.90 -8.27
N LEU A 62 -12.39 -36.61 -8.78
CA LEU A 62 -11.62 -37.58 -9.57
C LEU A 62 -11.11 -38.74 -8.71
N ALA A 63 -10.66 -38.46 -7.49
CA ALA A 63 -10.24 -39.49 -6.53
C ALA A 63 -11.41 -40.44 -6.18
N ALA A 64 -12.61 -39.89 -5.99
CA ALA A 64 -13.82 -40.67 -5.75
C ALA A 64 -14.21 -41.58 -6.91
N ARG A 65 -13.82 -41.24 -8.15
CA ARG A 65 -14.04 -42.07 -9.35
C ARG A 65 -12.98 -43.15 -9.56
N GLY A 66 -12.03 -43.30 -8.64
CA GLY A 66 -11.03 -44.37 -8.64
C GLY A 66 -9.59 -43.93 -8.93
N ASP A 67 -9.35 -42.66 -9.27
CA ASP A 67 -7.98 -42.15 -9.48
C ASP A 67 -7.33 -41.76 -8.14
N ARG A 68 -6.84 -42.76 -7.40
CA ARG A 68 -6.24 -42.58 -6.06
C ARG A 68 -5.04 -41.62 -6.05
N SER A 69 -4.35 -41.44 -7.18
CA SER A 69 -3.24 -40.48 -7.29
C SER A 69 -3.69 -39.04 -7.03
N ARG A 70 -4.96 -38.72 -7.34
CA ARG A 70 -5.56 -37.41 -7.10
C ARG A 70 -5.77 -37.09 -5.63
N LEU A 71 -5.84 -38.10 -4.78
CA LEU A 71 -5.92 -37.91 -3.34
C LEU A 71 -4.64 -37.25 -2.80
N ASP A 72 -3.48 -37.69 -3.28
CA ASP A 72 -2.19 -37.09 -2.90
C ASP A 72 -2.02 -35.67 -3.44
N GLU A 73 -2.49 -35.43 -4.67
CA GLU A 73 -2.53 -34.08 -5.21
C GLU A 73 -3.49 -33.16 -4.43
N ALA A 74 -4.63 -33.68 -3.99
CA ALA A 74 -5.58 -32.95 -3.15
C ALA A 74 -4.95 -32.59 -1.80
N ARG A 75 -4.19 -33.50 -1.17
CA ARG A 75 -3.44 -33.21 0.08
C ARG A 75 -2.49 -32.04 -0.10
N ARG A 76 -1.69 -32.05 -1.17
CA ARG A 76 -0.75 -30.96 -1.49
C ARG A 76 -1.48 -29.65 -1.78
N THR A 77 -2.57 -29.71 -2.52
CA THR A 77 -3.37 -28.51 -2.86
C THR A 77 -4.04 -27.92 -1.61
N LEU A 78 -4.49 -28.77 -0.68
CA LEU A 78 -5.06 -28.34 0.61
C LEU A 78 -4.01 -27.65 1.46
N GLN A 79 -2.80 -28.21 1.53
CA GLN A 79 -1.68 -27.58 2.23
C GLN A 79 -1.39 -26.18 1.64
N LEU A 80 -1.26 -26.06 0.32
CA LEU A 80 -1.05 -24.77 -0.34
C LEU A 80 -2.19 -23.77 -0.06
N PHE A 81 -3.43 -24.25 -0.07
CA PHE A 81 -4.60 -23.43 0.24
C PHE A 81 -4.57 -22.91 1.69
N SER A 82 -4.29 -23.78 2.67
CA SER A 82 -4.18 -23.42 4.08
C SER A 82 -3.00 -22.48 4.36
N GLU A 83 -1.83 -22.73 3.77
CA GLU A 83 -0.67 -21.84 3.89
C GLU A 83 -0.97 -20.46 3.28
N SER A 84 -1.62 -20.42 2.11
CA SER A 84 -2.04 -19.16 1.49
C SER A 84 -3.02 -18.39 2.39
N HIS A 85 -3.97 -19.09 3.02
CA HIS A 85 -4.93 -18.48 3.94
C HIS A 85 -4.26 -17.91 5.20
N GLN A 86 -3.32 -18.66 5.78
CA GLN A 86 -2.59 -18.22 6.96
C GLN A 86 -1.72 -16.99 6.65
N ARG A 87 -1.09 -16.94 5.47
CA ARG A 87 -0.33 -15.76 5.03
C ARG A 87 -1.24 -14.55 4.86
N LEU A 88 -2.42 -14.74 4.26
CA LEU A 88 -3.38 -13.66 4.02
C LEU A 88 -3.90 -13.05 5.34
N THR A 89 -4.26 -13.90 6.30
CA THR A 89 -4.72 -13.48 7.64
C THR A 89 -3.58 -12.92 8.51
N SER A 90 -2.34 -13.35 8.29
CA SER A 90 -1.17 -12.75 8.96
C SER A 90 -0.84 -11.37 8.37
N ALA A 91 -0.97 -11.23 7.04
CA ALA A 91 -0.78 -9.97 6.35
C ALA A 91 -1.84 -8.94 6.75
N SER A 92 -3.10 -9.35 6.95
CA SER A 92 -4.15 -8.44 7.43
C SER A 92 -3.83 -7.85 8.80
N LYS A 93 -3.26 -8.65 9.71
CA LYS A 93 -2.84 -8.19 11.05
C LYS A 93 -1.68 -7.21 11.03
N ALA A 94 -0.89 -7.19 9.96
CA ALA A 94 0.21 -6.24 9.78
C ALA A 94 -0.26 -4.88 9.23
N LEU A 95 -1.54 -4.75 8.86
CA LEU A 95 -2.12 -3.48 8.41
C LEU A 95 -2.35 -2.53 9.60
N PRO A 96 -2.43 -1.20 9.37
CA PRO A 96 -2.88 -0.22 10.33
C PRO A 96 -4.22 -0.63 10.97
N PRO A 97 -4.46 -0.29 12.25
CA PRO A 97 -5.62 -0.77 13.00
C PRO A 97 -6.97 -0.55 12.32
N ALA A 98 -7.15 0.60 11.65
CA ALA A 98 -8.40 0.92 10.96
C ALA A 98 -8.67 0.00 9.75
N GLU A 99 -7.63 -0.38 9.02
CA GLU A 99 -7.76 -1.27 7.86
C GLU A 99 -7.87 -2.73 8.29
N ALA A 100 -7.06 -3.15 9.28
CA ALA A 100 -7.16 -4.47 9.88
C ALA A 100 -8.58 -4.74 10.40
N GLN A 101 -9.20 -3.75 11.06
CA GLN A 101 -10.57 -3.85 11.55
C GLN A 101 -11.58 -4.09 10.40
N ARG A 102 -11.41 -3.43 9.25
CA ARG A 102 -12.29 -3.64 8.09
C ARG A 102 -12.19 -5.08 7.57
N ILE A 103 -10.97 -5.61 7.44
CA ILE A 103 -10.78 -7.00 7.03
C ILE A 103 -11.37 -7.96 8.07
N ASP A 104 -11.11 -7.71 9.34
CA ASP A 104 -11.63 -8.52 10.44
C ASP A 104 -13.16 -8.56 10.42
N THR A 105 -13.85 -7.45 10.13
CA THR A 105 -15.32 -7.46 10.00
C THR A 105 -15.82 -8.32 8.84
N THR A 106 -15.07 -8.43 7.73
CA THR A 106 -15.40 -9.34 6.62
C THR A 106 -15.12 -10.81 6.96
N TYR A 107 -14.11 -11.06 7.79
CA TYR A 107 -13.68 -12.41 8.16
C TYR A 107 -14.46 -13.00 9.33
N GLN A 108 -14.98 -12.17 10.22
CA GLN A 108 -15.72 -12.57 11.43
C GLN A 108 -17.21 -12.87 11.16
N GLY A 109 -17.83 -13.60 12.08
CA GLY A 109 -19.27 -13.93 12.09
C GLY A 109 -19.63 -15.27 11.43
N PRO A 110 -20.85 -15.81 11.64
CA PRO A 110 -21.24 -17.16 11.20
C PRO A 110 -21.25 -17.37 9.67
N ALA A 111 -21.35 -16.27 8.92
CA ALA A 111 -21.27 -16.23 7.47
C ALA A 111 -20.02 -15.48 6.97
N GLY A 112 -19.11 -15.11 7.87
CA GLY A 112 -17.84 -14.49 7.54
C GLY A 112 -16.92 -15.44 6.80
N VAL A 113 -15.90 -14.88 6.15
CA VAL A 113 -14.95 -15.63 5.32
C VAL A 113 -14.25 -16.73 6.13
N GLY A 114 -13.83 -16.45 7.37
CA GLY A 114 -13.07 -17.38 8.20
C GLY A 114 -13.82 -18.70 8.47
N PRO A 115 -15.01 -18.67 9.11
CA PRO A 115 -15.77 -19.89 9.38
C PRO A 115 -16.16 -20.68 8.13
N VAL A 116 -16.40 -20.01 7.00
CA VAL A 116 -16.68 -20.70 5.73
C VAL A 116 -15.46 -21.46 5.22
N ILE A 117 -14.27 -20.85 5.31
CA ILE A 117 -13.01 -21.49 4.95
C ILE A 117 -12.70 -22.66 5.88
N ASP A 118 -12.87 -22.50 7.19
CA ASP A 118 -12.64 -23.57 8.17
C ASP A 118 -13.57 -24.76 7.95
N ALA A 119 -14.86 -24.49 7.69
CA ALA A 119 -15.83 -25.52 7.35
C ALA A 119 -15.45 -26.24 6.05
N PHE A 120 -15.05 -25.50 5.00
CA PHE A 120 -14.59 -26.08 3.75
C PHE A 120 -13.38 -27.00 3.96
N VAL A 121 -12.35 -26.53 4.69
CA VAL A 121 -11.14 -27.33 5.00
C VAL A 121 -11.52 -28.61 5.76
N HIS A 122 -12.43 -28.52 6.73
CA HIS A 122 -12.90 -29.70 7.45
C HIS A 122 -13.61 -30.70 6.52
N ARG A 123 -14.50 -30.23 5.63
CA ARG A 123 -15.20 -31.12 4.68
C ARG A 123 -14.28 -31.76 3.66
N VAL A 124 -13.30 -31.00 3.16
CA VAL A 124 -12.25 -31.52 2.27
C VAL A 124 -11.51 -32.66 2.95
N ARG A 125 -11.08 -32.49 4.22
CA ARG A 125 -10.41 -33.55 4.98
C ARG A 125 -11.32 -34.76 5.21
N GLU A 126 -12.58 -34.53 5.60
CA GLU A 126 -13.58 -35.60 5.79
C GLU A 126 -13.79 -36.43 4.51
N ALA A 127 -13.94 -35.77 3.36
CA ALA A 127 -14.10 -36.43 2.07
C ALA A 127 -12.84 -37.23 1.68
N MET A 128 -11.65 -36.64 1.87
CA MET A 128 -10.38 -37.31 1.57
C MET A 128 -10.14 -38.53 2.45
N ASP A 129 -10.44 -38.44 3.75
CA ASP A 129 -10.31 -39.56 4.68
C ASP A 129 -11.33 -40.66 4.38
N GLY A 130 -12.56 -40.27 4.00
CA GLY A 130 -13.59 -41.20 3.54
C GLY A 130 -13.16 -41.99 2.31
N ILE A 131 -12.60 -41.31 1.30
CA ILE A 131 -12.06 -41.94 0.09
C ILE A 131 -10.86 -42.83 0.43
N ALA A 132 -9.93 -42.35 1.27
CA ALA A 132 -8.72 -43.07 1.63
C ALA A 132 -9.01 -44.41 2.33
N GLN A 133 -10.04 -44.43 3.16
CA GLN A 133 -10.42 -45.57 4.00
C GLN A 133 -11.58 -46.38 3.40
N GLU A 134 -12.01 -46.07 2.18
CA GLU A 134 -13.12 -46.74 1.48
C GLU A 134 -14.41 -46.79 2.33
N ARG A 135 -14.68 -45.72 3.06
CA ARG A 135 -15.85 -45.65 3.95
C ARG A 135 -17.13 -45.56 3.13
N ALA A 136 -18.18 -46.26 3.58
CA ALA A 136 -19.52 -46.18 2.99
C ALA A 136 -20.11 -44.74 2.99
N SER A 137 -19.65 -43.89 3.92
CA SER A 137 -20.06 -42.47 4.00
C SER A 137 -19.29 -41.53 3.06
N ALA A 138 -18.31 -42.02 2.30
CA ALA A 138 -17.51 -41.17 1.42
C ALA A 138 -18.34 -40.43 0.35
N PRO A 139 -19.32 -41.05 -0.34
CA PRO A 139 -20.18 -40.35 -1.29
C PRO A 139 -20.97 -39.20 -0.65
N GLU A 140 -21.53 -39.43 0.54
CA GLU A 140 -22.28 -38.41 1.27
C GLU A 140 -21.40 -37.23 1.70
N ALA A 141 -20.15 -37.49 2.11
CA ALA A 141 -19.18 -36.44 2.43
C ALA A 141 -18.81 -35.61 1.20
N ILE A 142 -18.70 -36.24 0.03
CA ILE A 142 -18.43 -35.56 -1.25
C ILE A 142 -19.64 -34.71 -1.66
N ASP A 143 -20.86 -35.22 -1.57
CA ASP A 143 -22.08 -34.46 -1.90
C ASP A 143 -22.22 -33.21 -1.00
N ARG A 144 -21.92 -33.36 0.30
CA ARG A 144 -21.84 -32.21 1.23
C ARG A 144 -20.79 -31.19 0.81
N LEU A 145 -19.60 -31.64 0.36
CA LEU A 145 -18.55 -30.76 -0.13
C LEU A 145 -18.98 -30.00 -1.40
N ILE A 146 -19.59 -30.69 -2.38
CA ILE A 146 -20.11 -30.07 -3.60
C ILE A 146 -21.16 -29.02 -3.24
N GLY A 147 -22.10 -29.34 -2.35
CA GLY A 147 -23.15 -28.42 -1.91
C GLY A 147 -22.64 -27.16 -1.20
N GLN A 148 -21.38 -27.12 -0.77
CA GLN A 148 -20.75 -25.94 -0.18
C GLN A 148 -19.87 -25.15 -1.17
N THR A 149 -19.74 -25.59 -2.42
CA THR A 149 -18.87 -24.96 -3.43
C THR A 149 -19.20 -23.50 -3.65
N ASP A 150 -20.46 -23.16 -3.89
CA ASP A 150 -20.86 -21.77 -4.15
C ASP A 150 -20.62 -20.88 -2.94
N ARG A 151 -20.80 -21.43 -1.73
CA ARG A 151 -20.57 -20.70 -0.48
C ARG A 151 -19.10 -20.38 -0.27
N ILE A 152 -18.19 -21.32 -0.54
CA ILE A 152 -16.74 -21.05 -0.44
C ILE A 152 -16.29 -20.07 -1.52
N LEU A 153 -16.81 -20.16 -2.74
CA LEU A 153 -16.48 -19.22 -3.81
C LEU A 153 -16.95 -17.80 -3.48
N ALA A 154 -18.18 -17.65 -2.97
CA ALA A 154 -18.69 -16.36 -2.51
C ALA A 154 -17.84 -15.78 -1.36
N ALA A 155 -17.41 -16.61 -0.40
CA ALA A 155 -16.52 -16.18 0.68
C ALA A 155 -15.15 -15.70 0.17
N LEU A 156 -14.57 -16.43 -0.79
CA LEU A 156 -13.29 -16.04 -1.39
C LEU A 156 -13.40 -14.78 -2.25
N ASP A 157 -14.54 -14.54 -2.89
CA ASP A 157 -14.82 -13.27 -3.59
C ASP A 157 -14.95 -12.11 -2.61
N MET A 158 -15.69 -12.27 -1.52
CA MET A 158 -15.78 -11.26 -0.46
C MET A 158 -14.40 -10.92 0.11
N ALA A 159 -13.56 -11.94 0.33
CA ALA A 159 -12.19 -11.73 0.77
C ALA A 159 -11.38 -10.92 -0.24
N THR A 160 -11.44 -11.30 -1.53
CA THR A 160 -10.71 -10.62 -2.60
C THR A 160 -11.12 -9.16 -2.71
N MET A 161 -12.44 -8.89 -2.72
CA MET A 161 -12.98 -7.52 -2.79
C MET A 161 -12.54 -6.66 -1.59
N ALA A 162 -12.55 -7.20 -0.38
CA ALA A 162 -12.13 -6.46 0.81
C ALA A 162 -10.65 -6.05 0.75
N PHE A 163 -9.78 -6.94 0.27
CA PHE A 163 -8.35 -6.63 0.09
C PHE A 163 -8.09 -5.67 -1.08
N ASP A 164 -8.83 -5.81 -2.18
CA ASP A 164 -8.74 -4.90 -3.33
C ASP A 164 -9.15 -3.47 -2.94
N GLU A 165 -10.22 -3.32 -2.17
CA GLU A 165 -10.71 -2.03 -1.72
C GLU A 165 -9.67 -1.31 -0.85
N ILE A 166 -9.03 -2.03 0.08
CA ILE A 166 -7.98 -1.47 0.94
C ILE A 166 -6.74 -1.10 0.12
N THR A 167 -6.31 -1.97 -0.77
CA THR A 167 -5.17 -1.73 -1.66
C THR A 167 -5.39 -0.48 -2.51
N ARG A 168 -6.60 -0.33 -3.07
CA ARG A 168 -6.98 0.83 -3.86
C ARG A 168 -6.97 2.10 -3.03
N ALA A 169 -7.63 2.10 -1.87
CA ALA A 169 -7.69 3.26 -0.98
C ALA A 169 -6.30 3.74 -0.54
N ARG A 170 -5.39 2.81 -0.24
CA ARG A 170 -3.98 3.11 0.07
C ARG A 170 -3.25 3.72 -1.10
N SER A 171 -3.40 3.14 -2.29
CA SER A 171 -2.75 3.67 -3.48
C SER A 171 -3.22 5.09 -3.78
N GLU A 172 -4.51 5.37 -3.64
CA GLU A 172 -5.08 6.71 -3.82
C GLU A 172 -4.56 7.70 -2.75
N ALA A 173 -4.53 7.30 -1.48
CA ALA A 173 -3.98 8.12 -0.40
C ALA A 173 -2.50 8.46 -0.61
N MET A 174 -1.69 7.47 -1.01
CA MET A 174 -0.27 7.65 -1.28
C MET A 174 -0.04 8.57 -2.48
N VAL A 175 -0.83 8.47 -3.55
CA VAL A 175 -0.73 9.40 -4.70
C VAL A 175 -1.07 10.82 -4.27
N LYS A 176 -2.13 11.00 -3.48
CA LYS A 176 -2.51 12.32 -2.96
C LYS A 176 -1.40 12.94 -2.11
N GLU A 177 -0.77 12.14 -1.24
CA GLU A 177 0.36 12.57 -0.42
C GLU A 177 1.56 12.99 -1.30
N LEU A 178 1.90 12.20 -2.31
CA LEU A 178 2.97 12.55 -3.26
C LEU A 178 2.71 13.86 -3.99
N VAL A 179 1.47 14.08 -4.46
CA VAL A 179 1.08 15.34 -5.11
C VAL A 179 1.22 16.52 -4.15
N SER A 180 0.82 16.36 -2.89
CA SER A 180 0.98 17.40 -1.86
C SER A 180 2.44 17.77 -1.65
N ILE A 181 3.31 16.77 -1.44
CA ILE A 181 4.75 16.99 -1.22
C ILE A 181 5.39 17.68 -2.42
N VAL A 182 5.02 17.27 -3.64
CA VAL A 182 5.52 17.91 -4.87
C VAL A 182 5.09 19.37 -4.94
N GLY A 183 3.85 19.68 -4.54
CA GLY A 183 3.35 21.06 -4.43
C GLY A 183 4.13 21.89 -3.41
N ASP A 184 4.43 21.34 -2.24
CA ASP A 184 5.22 22.02 -1.21
C ASP A 184 6.64 22.34 -1.70
N ILE A 185 7.30 21.39 -2.37
CA ILE A 185 8.64 21.59 -2.95
C ILE A 185 8.61 22.68 -4.02
N GLN A 186 7.57 22.72 -4.87
CA GLN A 186 7.41 23.79 -5.87
C GLN A 186 7.21 25.16 -5.22
N GLY A 187 6.46 25.23 -4.11
CA GLY A 187 6.30 26.44 -3.31
C GLY A 187 7.65 26.96 -2.80
N VAL A 188 8.42 26.10 -2.13
CA VAL A 188 9.76 26.42 -1.61
C VAL A 188 10.72 26.83 -2.74
N ALA A 189 10.70 26.12 -3.86
CA ALA A 189 11.54 26.45 -5.02
C ALA A 189 11.21 27.84 -5.59
N LYS A 190 9.92 28.20 -5.65
CA LYS A 190 9.47 29.52 -6.10
C LYS A 190 9.91 30.64 -5.15
N GLU A 191 9.78 30.44 -3.85
CA GLU A 191 10.28 31.39 -2.84
C GLU A 191 11.79 31.58 -2.95
N ALA A 192 12.54 30.48 -3.02
CA ALA A 192 13.99 30.50 -3.22
C ALA A 192 14.39 31.19 -4.54
N LYS A 193 13.61 31.01 -5.62
CA LYS A 193 13.83 31.70 -6.90
C LYS A 193 13.69 33.21 -6.74
N ILE A 194 12.65 33.68 -6.03
CA ILE A 194 12.44 35.11 -5.73
C ILE A 194 13.62 35.65 -4.91
N VAL A 195 14.07 34.93 -3.88
CA VAL A 195 15.22 35.33 -3.05
C VAL A 195 16.49 35.42 -3.89
N SER A 196 16.76 34.43 -4.75
CA SER A 196 17.93 34.43 -5.64
C SER A 196 17.91 35.61 -6.62
N PHE A 197 16.73 35.95 -7.14
CA PHE A 197 16.54 37.09 -8.03
C PHE A 197 16.79 38.41 -7.29
N ASN A 198 16.23 38.59 -6.10
CA ASN A 198 16.47 39.77 -5.29
C ASN A 198 17.96 39.93 -4.94
N ALA A 199 18.65 38.83 -4.64
CA ALA A 199 20.08 38.83 -4.41
C ALA A 199 20.89 39.22 -5.67
N GLN A 200 20.50 38.75 -6.86
CA GLN A 200 21.11 39.18 -8.13
C GLN A 200 20.95 40.70 -8.36
N VAL A 201 19.75 41.25 -8.09
CA VAL A 201 19.49 42.70 -8.21
C VAL A 201 20.37 43.49 -7.25
N ILE A 202 20.47 43.09 -5.98
CA ILE A 202 21.31 43.75 -4.98
C ILE A 202 22.79 43.66 -5.37
N ALA A 203 23.24 42.51 -5.84
CA ALA A 203 24.62 42.30 -6.29
C ALA A 203 24.98 43.19 -7.48
N ALA A 204 24.07 43.31 -8.47
CA ALA A 204 24.25 44.22 -9.60
C ALA A 204 24.32 45.68 -9.14
N ARG A 205 23.48 46.08 -8.17
CA ARG A 205 23.45 47.45 -7.63
C ARG A 205 24.70 47.80 -6.82
N ALA A 206 25.31 46.83 -6.15
CA ALA A 206 26.56 46.99 -5.41
C ALA A 206 27.81 47.06 -6.30
N GLY A 207 27.66 46.84 -7.62
CA GLY A 207 28.75 46.95 -8.58
C GLY A 207 29.90 45.98 -8.27
N GLN A 208 31.11 46.51 -8.09
CA GLN A 208 32.30 45.69 -7.81
C GLN A 208 32.19 44.90 -6.51
N GLN A 209 31.55 45.48 -5.48
CA GLN A 209 31.41 44.84 -4.16
C GLN A 209 30.37 43.72 -4.13
N GLY A 210 29.53 43.61 -5.17
CA GLY A 210 28.50 42.57 -5.28
C GLY A 210 28.92 41.33 -6.06
N ARG A 211 30.14 41.27 -6.63
CA ARG A 211 30.55 40.19 -7.55
C ARG A 211 30.44 38.80 -6.93
N GLU A 212 30.89 38.62 -5.69
CA GLU A 212 30.83 37.32 -5.00
C GLU A 212 29.39 36.91 -4.68
N PHE A 213 28.56 37.88 -4.27
CA PHE A 213 27.12 37.66 -4.05
C PHE A 213 26.38 37.29 -5.33
N ALA A 214 26.75 37.87 -6.49
CA ALA A 214 26.14 37.54 -7.78
C ALA A 214 26.36 36.08 -8.18
N VAL A 215 27.55 35.52 -7.89
CA VAL A 215 27.87 34.11 -8.19
C VAL A 215 26.97 33.19 -7.37
N VAL A 216 26.85 33.42 -6.06
CA VAL A 216 26.01 32.61 -5.17
C VAL A 216 24.53 32.68 -5.60
N ALA A 217 24.05 33.88 -5.92
CA ALA A 217 22.67 34.09 -6.35
C ALA A 217 22.37 33.38 -7.69
N ASN A 218 23.30 33.37 -8.64
CA ASN A 218 23.18 32.61 -9.90
C ASN A 218 23.14 31.10 -9.65
N VAL A 219 24.00 30.57 -8.78
CA VAL A 219 24.00 29.13 -8.46
C VAL A 219 22.69 28.73 -7.81
N LEU A 220 22.18 29.50 -6.86
CA LEU A 220 20.89 29.25 -6.21
C LEU A 220 19.75 29.26 -7.23
N SER A 221 19.74 30.24 -8.14
CA SER A 221 18.75 30.34 -9.22
C SER A 221 18.73 29.11 -10.11
N ASN A 222 19.91 28.60 -10.50
CA ASN A 222 20.02 27.36 -11.27
C ASN A 222 19.53 26.13 -10.50
N ILE A 223 19.84 26.02 -9.20
CA ILE A 223 19.35 24.94 -8.34
C ILE A 223 17.82 24.95 -8.30
N THR A 224 17.21 26.12 -8.12
CA THR A 224 15.74 26.24 -8.08
C THR A 224 15.08 25.83 -9.40
N ASP A 225 15.68 26.14 -10.55
CA ASP A 225 15.16 25.72 -11.86
C ASP A 225 15.24 24.20 -12.05
N VAL A 226 16.32 23.57 -11.56
CA VAL A 226 16.48 22.12 -11.59
C VAL A 226 15.43 21.45 -10.68
N ILE A 227 15.24 21.95 -9.46
CA ILE A 227 14.22 21.45 -8.54
C ILE A 227 12.83 21.53 -9.19
N ASP A 228 12.47 22.68 -9.75
CA ASP A 228 11.16 22.92 -10.39
C ASP A 228 10.93 22.02 -11.62
N ARG A 229 11.98 21.72 -12.38
CA ARG A 229 11.91 20.76 -13.49
C ARG A 229 11.72 19.32 -12.99
N LEU A 230 12.44 18.92 -11.94
CA LEU A 230 12.36 17.56 -11.38
C LEU A 230 11.00 17.31 -10.71
N THR A 231 10.46 18.28 -9.97
CA THR A 231 9.15 18.18 -9.33
C THR A 231 8.03 18.08 -10.36
N ARG A 232 8.07 18.86 -11.44
CA ARG A 232 7.11 18.70 -12.55
C ARG A 232 7.16 17.32 -13.19
N LYS A 233 8.36 16.77 -13.40
CA LYS A 233 8.51 15.41 -13.92
C LYS A 233 7.95 14.36 -12.95
N ALA A 234 8.16 14.55 -11.64
CA ALA A 234 7.59 13.68 -10.60
C ALA A 234 6.05 13.72 -10.57
N ALA A 235 5.44 14.91 -10.69
CA ALA A 235 3.99 15.07 -10.76
C ALA A 235 3.38 14.30 -11.95
N VAL A 236 3.94 14.48 -13.15
CA VAL A 236 3.47 13.78 -14.36
C VAL A 236 3.57 12.26 -14.22
N LEU A 237 4.65 11.76 -13.62
CA LEU A 237 4.83 10.33 -13.38
C LEU A 237 3.85 9.78 -12.33
N ALA A 238 3.49 10.58 -11.32
CA ALA A 238 2.49 10.19 -10.33
C ALA A 238 1.08 10.09 -10.97
N GLU A 239 0.71 11.03 -11.84
CA GLU A 239 -0.57 11.03 -12.56
C GLU A 239 -0.67 9.91 -13.61
N GLN A 240 0.35 9.70 -14.43
CA GLN A 240 0.36 8.65 -15.46
C GLN A 240 0.24 7.24 -14.86
N ARG A 241 0.75 7.03 -13.65
CA ARG A 241 0.68 5.72 -13.00
C ARG A 241 -0.68 5.45 -12.37
N HIS A 242 -1.49 6.48 -12.12
CA HIS A 242 -2.86 6.35 -11.66
C HIS A 242 -3.80 5.93 -12.79
N THR A 243 -3.63 6.49 -14.00
CA THR A 243 -4.46 6.17 -15.17
C THR A 243 -4.24 4.77 -15.74
N ILE A 244 -3.09 4.13 -15.47
CA ILE A 244 -2.80 2.75 -15.91
C ILE A 244 -3.31 1.71 -14.88
N ALA A 245 -3.53 2.12 -13.63
CA ALA A 245 -3.93 1.24 -12.53
C ALA A 245 -5.43 1.31 -12.19
N ALA A 246 -6.17 2.25 -12.80
CA ALA A 246 -7.63 2.39 -12.71
C ALA A 246 -8.32 1.69 -13.89
#